data_AF-A0A965PNT8-F1
#
_entry.id   AF-A0A965PNT8-F1
#
_cell.length_a   1.000
_cell.length_b   1.000
_cell.length_c   1.000
_cell.angle_alpha   90.00
_cell.angle_beta   90.00
_cell.angle_gamma   90.00
#
_symmetry.space_group_name_H-M   'P 1'
#
loop_
_entity.id
_entity.type
_entity.pdbx_description
1 polymer ?
#
loop_
_entity_poly.entity_id
_entity_poly.type
_entity_poly.pdbx_seq_one_letter_code
_entity_poly.pdbx_strand_id
1 'polypeptide(L)'
;MSSFADALAKMARDIRLPAAIFMWPEELCSLTLKPEQVLHWVKPESTKNTAKKYSRFVEVIACYGLEFHESLHWSNRTGLFTDRLFSNDEHPWKKPESLIERLIRNHWPGHGTVYDPCAGSRTVETVCRRLGIGSFSVDVC
;
A
#
# COMPACT_ATOMS: atom_id res chain seq x y z
N MET A 1 23.94 2.58 1.76
CA MET A 1 23.02 3.11 0.73
C MET A 1 21.64 3.16 1.35
N SER A 2 20.94 4.29 1.33
CA SER A 2 19.55 4.31 1.80
C SER A 2 18.68 3.52 0.81
N SER A 3 17.79 2.67 1.32
CA SER A 3 16.86 1.94 0.46
C SER A 3 15.91 2.91 -0.26
N PHE A 4 15.32 2.48 -1.37
CA PHE A 4 14.31 3.26 -2.08
C PHE A 4 13.11 3.60 -1.18
N ALA A 5 12.70 2.67 -0.31
CA ALA A 5 11.69 2.89 0.72
C ALA A 5 12.06 4.03 1.68
N ASP A 6 13.34 4.15 2.05
CA ASP A 6 13.84 5.24 2.90
C ASP A 6 13.76 6.60 2.19
N ALA A 7 13.98 6.64 0.87
CA ALA A 7 13.81 7.85 0.07
C ALA A 7 12.34 8.27 0.00
N LEU A 8 11.42 7.32 -0.23
CA LEU A 8 9.98 7.58 -0.22
C LEU A 8 9.48 8.05 1.16
N ALA A 9 9.97 7.46 2.25
CA ALA A 9 9.61 7.86 3.62
C ALA A 9 10.08 9.29 3.93
N LYS A 10 11.32 9.63 3.55
CA LYS A 10 11.84 11.00 3.66
C LYS A 10 11.01 11.98 2.84
N MET A 11 10.71 11.63 1.59
CA MET A 11 9.87 12.43 0.71
C MET A 11 8.53 12.71 1.37
N ALA A 12 7.79 11.68 1.81
CA ALA A 12 6.47 11.81 2.44
C ALA A 12 6.49 12.77 3.65
N ARG A 13 7.50 12.65 4.51
CA ARG A 13 7.67 13.54 5.66
C ARG A 13 8.00 14.98 5.24
N ASP A 14 8.96 15.15 4.34
CA ASP A 14 9.49 16.46 3.97
C ASP A 14 8.43 17.31 3.24
N ILE A 15 7.59 16.66 2.41
CA ILE A 15 6.46 17.31 1.73
C ILE A 15 5.16 17.30 2.55
N ARG A 16 5.16 16.67 3.72
CA ARG A 16 4.01 16.51 4.64
C ARG A 16 2.76 15.97 3.93
N LEU A 17 2.93 15.03 3.00
CA LEU A 17 1.81 14.35 2.36
C LEU A 17 1.52 13.02 3.06
N PRO A 18 0.23 12.73 3.37
CA PRO A 18 -0.16 11.41 3.83
C PRO A 18 0.26 10.32 2.85
N ALA A 19 0.92 9.27 3.34
CA ALA A 19 1.51 8.23 2.49
C ALA A 19 1.35 6.83 3.09
N ALA A 20 1.07 5.88 2.20
CA ALA A 20 1.13 4.44 2.46
C ALA A 20 2.23 3.83 1.58
N ILE A 21 3.24 3.22 2.20
CA ILE A 21 4.39 2.63 1.49
C ILE A 21 4.41 1.13 1.72
N PHE A 22 4.26 0.36 0.65
CA PHE A 22 4.35 -1.10 0.68
C PHE A 22 5.80 -1.56 0.71
N MET A 23 6.12 -2.50 1.59
CA MET A 23 7.47 -3.07 1.73
C MET A 23 7.46 -4.45 2.40
N TRP A 24 8.59 -5.14 2.34
CA TRP A 24 8.78 -6.36 3.11
C TRP A 24 8.99 -6.05 4.61
N PRO A 25 8.59 -6.94 5.52
CA PRO A 25 8.78 -6.74 6.96
C PRO A 25 10.23 -6.44 7.37
N GLU A 26 11.20 -7.06 6.71
CA GLU A 26 12.62 -6.87 7.00
C GLU A 26 13.11 -5.44 6.68
N GLU A 27 12.48 -4.78 5.71
CA GLU A 27 12.82 -3.40 5.30
C GLU A 27 12.36 -2.37 6.34
N LEU A 28 11.24 -2.62 7.02
CA LEU A 28 10.70 -1.75 8.08
C LEU A 28 11.72 -1.47 9.19
N CYS A 29 12.44 -2.50 9.61
CA CYS A 29 13.46 -2.39 10.67
C CYS A 29 14.62 -1.48 10.24
N SER A 30 14.95 -1.48 8.94
CA SER A 30 16.03 -0.67 8.37
C SER A 30 15.67 0.78 8.06
N LEU A 31 14.38 1.15 8.13
CA LEU A 31 13.98 2.53 7.86
C LEU A 31 14.60 3.50 8.86
N THR A 32 15.18 4.59 8.33
CA THR A 32 15.72 5.69 9.15
C THR A 32 14.60 6.46 9.83
N LEU A 33 13.50 6.70 9.10
CA LEU A 33 12.29 7.31 9.63
C LEU A 33 11.29 6.19 9.96
N LYS A 34 10.86 6.10 11.22
CA LYS A 34 9.84 5.11 11.60
C LYS A 34 8.45 5.62 11.24
N PRO A 35 7.57 4.76 10.69
CA PRO A 35 6.19 5.14 10.41
C PRO A 35 5.40 5.33 11.71
N GLU A 36 4.36 6.15 11.62
CA GLU A 36 3.44 6.42 12.73
C GLU A 36 2.49 5.25 12.97
N GLN A 37 2.12 4.54 11.89
CA GLN A 37 1.28 3.36 11.92
C GLN A 37 1.82 2.29 10.97
N VAL A 38 1.54 1.03 11.30
CA VAL A 38 1.96 -0.14 10.51
C VAL A 38 0.75 -0.99 10.22
N LEU A 39 0.42 -1.17 8.94
CA LEU A 39 -0.65 -2.06 8.48
C LEU A 39 -0.04 -3.29 7.80
N HIS A 40 -0.85 -4.34 7.64
CA HIS A 40 -0.41 -5.62 7.13
C HIS A 40 -1.35 -6.13 6.05
N TRP A 41 -0.81 -6.45 4.88
CA TRP A 41 -1.51 -7.23 3.87
C TRP A 41 -1.02 -8.68 3.91
N VAL A 42 -1.91 -9.58 4.32
CA VAL A 42 -1.71 -11.03 4.36
C VAL A 42 -2.27 -11.65 3.10
N LYS A 43 -1.37 -12.07 2.22
CA LYS A 43 -1.70 -12.85 1.02
C LYS A 43 -2.30 -14.19 1.44
N PRO A 44 -3.36 -14.67 0.77
CA PRO A 44 -3.95 -15.96 1.09
C PRO A 44 -2.90 -17.08 1.01
N GLU A 45 -3.04 -18.07 1.90
CA GLU A 45 -2.11 -19.19 2.03
C GLU A 45 -1.93 -19.91 0.68
N SER A 46 -0.70 -19.94 0.19
CA SER A 46 -0.33 -20.83 -0.91
C SER A 46 0.01 -22.19 -0.33
N THR A 47 -0.77 -23.21 -0.68
CA THR A 47 -0.50 -24.62 -0.34
C THR A 47 0.66 -25.22 -1.15
N LYS A 48 1.36 -24.42 -1.97
CA LYS A 48 2.52 -24.89 -2.75
C LYS A 48 3.71 -25.16 -1.84
N ASN A 49 3.83 -26.43 -1.46
CA ASN A 49 5.00 -27.15 -0.96
C ASN A 49 6.17 -26.27 -0.49
N THR A 50 6.07 -25.75 0.73
CA THR A 50 7.11 -25.02 1.46
C THR A 50 8.19 -25.99 1.93
N ALA A 51 8.97 -26.53 1.00
CA ALA A 51 10.10 -27.38 1.32
C ALA A 51 11.13 -26.59 2.16
N LYS A 52 11.01 -26.69 3.49
CA LYS A 52 11.95 -26.27 4.54
C LYS A 52 11.98 -24.78 4.94
N LYS A 53 11.13 -23.89 4.41
CA LYS A 53 11.05 -22.47 4.83
C LYS A 53 9.62 -21.92 4.76
N TYR A 54 9.28 -20.99 5.66
CA TYR A 54 8.02 -20.25 5.58
C TYR A 54 7.98 -19.36 4.33
N SER A 55 6.86 -19.37 3.62
CA SER A 55 6.61 -18.49 2.48
C SER A 55 6.33 -17.05 2.94
N ARG A 56 6.70 -16.09 2.10
CA ARG A 56 6.46 -14.65 2.35
C ARG A 56 5.04 -14.28 1.97
N PHE A 57 4.13 -14.34 2.93
CA PHE A 57 2.73 -13.97 2.74
C PHE A 57 2.36 -12.59 3.28
N VAL A 58 3.24 -11.93 4.01
CA VAL A 58 2.95 -10.62 4.60
C VAL A 58 3.75 -9.54 3.89
N GLU A 59 3.05 -8.54 3.39
CA GLU A 59 3.63 -7.23 3.09
C GLU A 59 3.18 -6.22 4.15
N VAL A 60 4.10 -5.35 4.54
CA VAL A 60 3.85 -4.27 5.48
C VAL A 60 3.51 -3.01 4.71
N ILE A 61 2.60 -2.21 5.25
CA ILE A 61 2.27 -0.87 4.78
C ILE A 61 2.70 0.11 5.86
N ALA A 62 3.79 0.84 5.60
CA ALA A 62 4.28 1.91 6.46
C ALA A 62 3.47 3.19 6.20
N CYS A 63 2.85 3.72 7.25
CA CYS A 63 1.98 4.89 7.15
C CYS A 63 2.63 6.14 7.75
N TYR A 64 2.52 7.25 7.03
CA TYR A 64 2.99 8.58 7.44
C TYR A 64 1.86 9.57 7.24
N GLY A 65 1.42 10.27 8.29
CA GLY A 65 0.37 11.29 8.21
C GLY A 65 -1.00 10.78 7.75
N LEU A 66 -1.24 9.47 7.78
CA LEU A 66 -2.52 8.89 7.37
C LEU A 66 -3.52 8.91 8.53
N GLU A 67 -4.64 9.58 8.30
CA GLU A 67 -5.78 9.64 9.21
C GLU A 67 -6.99 8.99 8.56
N PHE A 68 -7.97 8.58 9.38
CA PHE A 68 -9.22 8.05 8.84
C PHE A 68 -10.13 9.18 8.35
N HIS A 69 -10.66 9.05 7.14
CA HIS A 69 -11.66 9.95 6.58
C HIS A 69 -13.06 9.56 7.08
N GLU A 70 -13.45 10.19 8.19
CA GLU A 70 -14.77 10.10 8.86
C GLU A 70 -15.21 8.70 9.33
N SER A 71 -16.49 8.55 9.73
CA SER A 71 -17.03 7.49 10.60
C SER A 71 -17.03 6.09 9.97
N LEU A 72 -15.84 5.52 9.79
CA LEU A 72 -15.66 4.12 9.42
C LEU A 72 -16.12 3.23 10.55
N HIS A 73 -16.93 2.21 10.21
CA HIS A 73 -17.22 1.11 11.11
C HIS A 73 -15.90 0.51 11.63
N TRP A 74 -15.86 0.17 12.93
CA TRP A 74 -14.63 -0.27 13.61
C TRP A 74 -13.93 -1.45 12.92
N SER A 75 -14.68 -2.32 12.24
CA SER A 75 -14.15 -3.47 11.49
C SER A 75 -13.22 -3.07 10.34
N ASN A 76 -13.24 -1.82 9.88
CA ASN A 76 -12.33 -1.31 8.86
C ASN A 76 -11.02 -0.74 9.43
N ARG A 77 -10.91 -0.64 10.77
CA ARG A 77 -9.78 -0.04 11.49
C ARG A 77 -8.78 -1.07 12.02
N THR A 78 -8.80 -2.29 11.50
CA THR A 78 -7.95 -3.39 12.00
C THR A 78 -6.50 -3.29 11.56
N GLY A 79 -6.22 -2.54 10.49
CA GLY A 79 -4.90 -2.52 9.85
C GLY A 79 -4.49 -3.86 9.25
N LEU A 80 -5.44 -4.80 9.12
CA LEU A 80 -5.21 -6.13 8.55
C LEU A 80 -6.03 -6.30 7.27
N PHE A 81 -5.35 -6.65 6.20
CA PHE A 81 -5.93 -6.86 4.88
C PHE A 81 -5.67 -8.28 4.41
N THR A 82 -6.67 -8.91 3.80
CA THR A 82 -6.60 -10.30 3.28
C THR A 82 -7.04 -10.38 1.82
N ASP A 83 -6.99 -9.24 1.15
CA ASP A 83 -7.43 -9.03 -0.22
C ASP A 83 -6.65 -9.92 -1.21
N ARG A 84 -7.33 -10.39 -2.26
CA ARG A 84 -6.81 -11.38 -3.22
C ARG A 84 -6.72 -10.81 -4.63
N LEU A 85 -5.73 -11.27 -5.39
CA LEU A 85 -5.72 -11.11 -6.84
C LEU A 85 -6.61 -12.19 -7.45
N PHE A 86 -7.48 -11.80 -8.38
CA PHE A 86 -8.38 -12.73 -9.09
C PHE A 86 -7.78 -13.25 -10.41
N SER A 87 -6.94 -12.45 -11.07
CA SER A 87 -6.16 -12.83 -12.26
C SER A 87 -4.69 -12.48 -12.07
N ASN A 88 -3.79 -13.25 -12.68
CA ASN A 88 -2.34 -13.07 -12.59
C ASN A 88 -1.75 -12.35 -13.81
N ASP A 89 -2.61 -11.81 -14.68
CA ASP A 89 -2.24 -11.67 -16.09
C ASP A 89 -1.63 -10.30 -16.42
N GLU A 90 -1.62 -9.34 -15.49
CA GLU A 90 -1.32 -7.93 -15.80
C GLU A 90 0.02 -7.41 -15.25
N HIS A 91 0.55 -7.91 -14.13
CA HIS A 91 1.89 -7.54 -13.60
C HIS A 91 2.30 -8.42 -12.40
N PRO A 92 3.55 -8.91 -12.29
CA PRO A 92 4.00 -9.78 -11.19
C PRO A 92 3.85 -9.17 -9.79
N TRP A 93 3.88 -7.83 -9.72
CA TRP A 93 3.81 -7.07 -8.47
C TRP A 93 2.47 -6.34 -8.29
N LYS A 94 1.45 -6.66 -9.11
CA LYS A 94 0.12 -6.04 -9.02
C LYS A 94 -0.44 -6.21 -7.61
N LYS A 95 -0.93 -5.12 -7.02
CA LYS A 95 -1.70 -5.17 -5.77
C LYS A 95 -3.18 -5.40 -6.07
N PRO A 96 -3.93 -6.10 -5.20
CA PRO A 96 -5.38 -6.22 -5.35
C PRO A 96 -6.06 -4.86 -5.42
N GLU A 97 -6.96 -4.67 -6.37
CA GLU A 97 -7.73 -3.41 -6.48
C GLU A 97 -8.58 -3.16 -5.23
N SER A 98 -9.12 -4.21 -4.60
CA SER A 98 -9.92 -4.09 -3.37
C SER A 98 -9.09 -3.60 -2.19
N LEU A 99 -7.81 -3.96 -2.12
CA LEU A 99 -6.88 -3.44 -1.11
C LEU A 99 -6.65 -1.93 -1.29
N ILE A 100 -6.34 -1.52 -2.52
CA ILE A 100 -6.10 -0.11 -2.85
C ILE A 100 -7.37 0.71 -2.65
N GLU A 101 -8.54 0.20 -3.05
CA GLU A 101 -9.83 0.86 -2.84
C GLU A 101 -10.12 1.05 -1.35
N ARG A 102 -9.88 0.04 -0.50
CA ARG A 102 -10.05 0.17 0.95
C ARG A 102 -9.12 1.23 1.54
N LEU A 103 -7.85 1.26 1.14
CA LEU A 103 -6.91 2.28 1.62
C LEU A 103 -7.34 3.69 1.21
N ILE A 104 -7.75 3.89 -0.04
CA ILE A 104 -8.24 5.19 -0.52
C ILE A 104 -9.49 5.60 0.23
N ARG A 105 -10.50 4.73 0.33
CA ARG A 105 -11.74 5.03 1.06
C ARG A 105 -11.52 5.30 2.54
N ASN A 106 -10.55 4.62 3.15
CA ASN A 106 -10.25 4.81 4.55
C ASN A 106 -9.58 6.16 4.84
N HIS A 107 -8.82 6.73 3.89
CA HIS A 107 -7.88 7.82 4.18
C HIS A 107 -8.00 9.06 3.29
N TRP A 108 -8.73 9.00 2.16
CA TRP A 108 -8.82 10.11 1.23
C TRP A 108 -9.83 11.17 1.70
N PRO A 109 -9.44 12.45 1.88
CA PRO A 109 -10.21 13.43 2.65
C PRO A 109 -11.44 14.03 1.95
N GLY A 110 -11.93 13.44 0.85
CA GLY A 110 -13.02 14.03 0.05
C GLY A 110 -12.55 15.06 -0.98
N HIS A 111 -11.27 15.41 -0.99
CA HIS A 111 -10.67 16.35 -1.93
C HIS A 111 -9.20 16.02 -2.25
N GLY A 112 -8.66 16.64 -3.30
CA GLY A 112 -7.27 16.44 -3.73
C GLY A 112 -7.09 15.29 -4.72
N THR A 113 -5.85 14.83 -4.86
CA THR A 113 -5.45 13.85 -5.87
C THR A 113 -4.60 12.76 -5.22
N VAL A 114 -4.81 11.51 -5.62
CA VAL A 114 -3.98 10.38 -5.18
C VAL A 114 -2.75 10.30 -6.09
N TYR A 115 -1.56 10.37 -5.50
CA TYR A 115 -0.30 10.28 -6.23
C TYR A 115 0.33 8.90 -6.05
N ASP A 116 0.69 8.25 -7.15
CA ASP A 116 1.42 6.99 -7.17
C ASP A 116 2.75 7.18 -7.94
N PRO A 117 3.88 7.33 -7.24
CA PRO A 117 5.20 7.51 -7.87
C PRO A 117 5.78 6.22 -8.46
N CYS A 118 5.13 5.06 -8.26
CA CYS A 118 5.64 3.75 -8.67
C CYS A 118 4.50 2.90 -9.24
N ALA A 119 3.88 3.39 -10.32
CA ALA A 119 2.57 2.94 -10.75
C ALA A 119 2.50 1.46 -11.14
N GLY A 120 3.56 0.89 -11.71
CA GLY A 120 3.60 -0.52 -12.13
C GLY A 120 2.37 -0.90 -12.96
N SER A 121 1.51 -1.75 -12.40
CA SER A 121 0.23 -2.16 -13.00
C SER A 121 -0.85 -1.07 -13.07
N ARG A 122 -0.56 0.16 -12.65
CA ARG A 122 -1.49 1.30 -12.61
C ARG A 122 -2.76 1.02 -11.80
N THR A 123 -2.65 0.17 -10.77
CA THR A 123 -3.80 -0.22 -9.94
C THR A 123 -4.44 0.98 -9.26
N VAL A 124 -3.64 1.94 -8.79
CA VAL A 124 -4.13 3.19 -8.19
C VAL A 124 -4.97 3.99 -9.18
N GLU A 125 -4.46 4.18 -10.41
CA GLU A 125 -5.16 4.90 -11.47
C GLU A 125 -6.53 4.25 -11.78
N THR A 126 -6.56 2.94 -11.94
CA THR A 126 -7.78 2.16 -12.20
C THR A 126 -8.81 2.33 -11.09
N VAL A 127 -8.39 2.21 -9.83
CA VAL A 127 -9.28 2.36 -8.68
C VAL A 127 -9.78 3.80 -8.54
N CYS A 128 -8.89 4.79 -8.61
CA CYS A 128 -9.26 6.20 -8.55
C CYS A 128 -10.26 6.59 -9.63
N ARG A 129 -10.07 6.11 -10.87
CA ARG A 129 -11.01 6.33 -11.98
C ARG A 129 -12.39 5.76 -11.66
N ARG A 130 -12.47 4.54 -11.10
CA ARG A 130 -13.74 3.91 -10.68
C ARG A 130 -14.43 4.68 -9.56
N LEU A 131 -13.65 5.30 -8.66
CA LEU A 131 -14.17 6.10 -7.54
C LEU A 131 -14.49 7.55 -7.91
N GLY A 132 -14.16 8.01 -9.13
CA GLY A 132 -14.28 9.42 -9.51
C GLY A 132 -13.28 10.35 -8.81
N ILE A 133 -12.14 9.81 -8.35
CA ILE A 133 -11.08 10.54 -7.66
C ILE A 133 -9.96 10.87 -8.64
N GLY A 134 -9.47 12.11 -8.63
CA GLY A 134 -8.30 12.49 -9.41
C GLY A 134 -7.06 11.69 -8.98
N SER A 135 -6.28 11.19 -9.94
CA SER A 135 -5.01 10.52 -9.65
C SER A 135 -3.91 10.95 -10.61
N PHE A 136 -2.66 10.89 -10.14
CA PHE A 136 -1.46 11.08 -10.93
C PHE A 136 -0.54 9.88 -10.69
N SER A 137 -0.13 9.19 -11.75
CA SER A 137 0.66 7.97 -11.67
C SER A 137 1.89 8.08 -12.55
N VAL A 138 3.06 7.87 -11.96
CA VAL A 138 4.35 7.88 -12.66
C VAL A 138 4.97 6.50 -12.54
N ASP A 139 5.66 6.07 -13.58
CA ASP A 139 6.47 4.88 -13.53
C ASP A 139 7.78 5.11 -14.30
N VAL A 140 8.87 4.55 -13.78
CA VAL A 140 10.19 4.59 -14.40
C VAL A 140 10.48 3.16 -14.85
N CYS A 141 9.71 2.70 -15.83
CA CYS A 141 9.99 1.44 -16.54
C CYS A 141 11.14 1.63 -17.54
#